data_AF-A0A1E7ITZ8-F1
#
_entry.id   AF-A0A1E7ITZ8-F1
#
_cell.length_a   1.000
_cell.length_b   1.000
_cell.length_c   1.000
_cell.angle_alpha   90.00
_cell.angle_beta   90.00
_cell.angle_gamma   90.00
#
_symmetry.space_group_name_H-M   'P 1'
#
loop_
_entity.id
_entity.type
_entity.pdbx_description
1 polymer ?
#
loop_
_entity_poly.entity_id
_entity_poly.type
_entity_poly.pdbx_seq_one_letter_code
_entity_poly.pdbx_strand_id
1 'polypeptide(L)'
;MEKQKKCKKIGFICGERRGQFVASFIPFYYAMLNSTAYRELCPSAAKALPFFLAKVKWGGDLKLFDTPFKFSCREAKRHGFSYSTFCDHIVPELQKKGFILVGPKVKGKPNRYALSFKWFFYGSPEEKPQVADDTPSGLPDLEKQEQEKEMPF
;
A
#
# COMPACT_ATOMS: atom_id res chain seq x y z
N MET A 1 -50.53 13.35 26.04
CA MET A 1 -49.33 12.91 26.80
C MET A 1 -48.19 12.69 25.82
N GLU A 2 -47.20 13.55 25.91
CA GLU A 2 -46.21 13.90 24.88
C GLU A 2 -44.95 13.04 25.00
N LYS A 3 -44.50 12.44 23.88
CA LYS A 3 -43.35 11.53 23.84
C LYS A 3 -42.05 12.32 23.76
N GLN A 4 -41.31 12.42 24.86
CA GLN A 4 -39.97 13.02 24.85
C GLN A 4 -38.95 12.10 24.16
N LYS A 5 -38.49 12.51 22.97
CA LYS A 5 -37.33 11.92 22.29
C LYS A 5 -36.04 12.46 22.93
N LYS A 6 -35.36 11.61 23.70
CA LYS A 6 -34.06 11.92 24.31
C LYS A 6 -32.95 11.76 23.26
N CYS A 7 -32.55 12.86 22.63
CA CYS A 7 -31.37 12.91 21.76
C CYS A 7 -30.12 12.54 22.57
N LYS A 8 -29.52 11.39 22.24
CA LYS A 8 -28.23 10.96 22.81
C LYS A 8 -27.13 11.91 22.34
N LYS A 9 -26.62 12.68 23.30
CA LYS A 9 -25.43 13.53 23.21
C LYS A 9 -24.25 12.68 22.70
N ILE A 10 -23.79 12.93 21.47
CA ILE A 10 -22.57 12.32 20.94
C ILE A 10 -21.40 13.02 21.65
N GLY A 11 -20.93 12.43 22.73
CA GLY A 11 -19.75 12.88 23.45
C GLY A 11 -18.52 12.67 22.57
N PHE A 12 -18.02 13.74 21.97
CA PHE A 12 -16.66 13.82 21.46
C PHE A 12 -15.73 13.74 22.67
N ILE A 13 -15.23 12.54 22.98
CA ILE A 13 -14.22 12.36 24.01
C ILE A 13 -12.89 12.82 23.42
N CYS A 14 -12.57 14.10 23.61
CA CYS A 14 -11.23 14.63 23.47
C CYS A 14 -10.38 14.02 24.60
N GLY A 15 -9.66 12.95 24.29
CA GLY A 15 -8.76 12.28 25.21
C GLY A 15 -7.45 13.05 25.39
N GLU A 16 -7.25 13.56 26.60
CA GLU A 16 -5.99 13.86 27.31
C GLU A 16 -4.67 13.91 26.53
N ARG A 17 -4.12 15.14 26.46
CA ARG A 17 -2.77 15.47 25.98
C ARG A 17 -1.70 14.91 26.93
N ARG A 18 -0.97 13.87 26.53
CA ARG A 18 0.34 13.54 27.14
C ARG A 18 1.43 13.73 26.08
N GLY A 19 2.29 14.72 26.31
CA GLY A 19 3.52 14.98 25.56
C GLY A 19 3.32 15.10 24.05
N GLN A 20 3.14 16.32 23.53
CA GLN A 20 3.35 16.58 22.11
C GLN A 20 4.83 16.32 21.79
N PHE A 21 5.17 15.08 21.48
CA PHE A 21 6.37 14.77 20.71
C PHE A 21 6.14 15.47 19.37
N VAL A 22 6.80 16.62 19.18
CA VAL A 22 6.87 17.24 17.86
C VAL A 22 7.35 16.16 16.90
N ALA A 23 6.49 15.82 15.95
CA ALA A 23 6.77 14.75 15.01
C ALA A 23 8.11 15.06 14.35
N SER A 24 9.06 14.12 14.45
CA SER A 24 10.31 14.21 13.71
C SER A 24 9.99 14.51 12.25
N PHE A 25 10.74 15.43 11.64
CA PHE A 25 10.56 15.74 10.22
C PHE A 25 10.72 14.45 9.40
N ILE A 26 9.69 14.09 8.65
CA ILE A 26 9.70 12.91 7.79
C ILE A 26 10.03 13.38 6.38
N PRO A 27 11.17 12.98 5.81
CA PRO A 27 11.54 13.38 4.46
C PRO A 27 10.55 12.81 3.45
N PHE A 28 10.09 13.67 2.54
CA PHE A 28 9.33 13.29 1.36
C PHE A 28 10.19 13.48 0.12
N TYR A 29 10.09 12.55 -0.82
CA TYR A 29 10.64 12.76 -2.15
C TYR A 29 9.85 13.84 -2.87
N TYR A 30 10.54 14.83 -3.44
CA TYR A 30 9.90 15.89 -4.23
C TYR A 30 9.07 15.32 -5.39
N ALA A 31 9.56 14.26 -6.05
CA ALA A 31 8.83 13.56 -7.10
C ALA A 31 7.52 12.94 -6.61
N MET A 32 7.50 12.45 -5.36
CA MET A 32 6.29 11.86 -4.76
C MET A 32 5.21 12.93 -4.53
N LEU A 33 5.59 14.09 -4.00
CA LEU A 33 4.66 15.20 -3.74
C LEU A 33 4.05 15.76 -5.04
N ASN A 34 4.80 15.75 -6.13
CA ASN A 34 4.34 16.26 -7.43
C ASN A 34 3.68 15.19 -8.31
N SER A 35 3.60 13.94 -7.85
CA SER A 35 2.96 12.86 -8.60
C SER A 35 1.45 13.04 -8.71
N THR A 36 0.87 12.63 -9.84
CA THR A 36 -0.58 12.53 -10.06
C THR A 36 -1.25 11.69 -8.98
N ALA A 37 -0.62 10.56 -8.63
CA ALA A 37 -1.08 9.65 -7.58
C ALA A 37 -1.31 10.37 -6.24
N TYR A 38 -0.36 11.21 -5.84
CA TYR A 38 -0.40 11.96 -4.57
C TYR A 38 -1.43 13.10 -4.62
N ARG A 39 -1.56 13.78 -5.77
CA ARG A 39 -2.53 14.87 -5.94
C ARG A 39 -3.98 14.39 -5.85
N GLU A 40 -4.26 13.20 -6.34
CA GLU A 40 -5.60 12.61 -6.28
C GLU A 40 -5.91 11.92 -4.94
N LEU A 41 -4.96 11.90 -4.01
CA LEU A 41 -5.03 11.12 -2.78
C LEU A 41 -5.98 11.78 -1.77
N CYS A 42 -6.82 10.99 -1.10
CA CYS A 42 -7.72 11.50 -0.07
C CYS A 42 -6.90 12.21 1.02
N PRO A 43 -7.39 13.34 1.56
CA PRO A 43 -6.68 14.09 2.60
C PRO A 43 -6.26 13.22 3.81
N SER A 44 -7.07 12.23 4.17
CA SER A 44 -6.76 11.30 5.26
C SER A 44 -5.59 10.38 4.93
N ALA A 45 -5.55 9.85 3.71
CA ALA A 45 -4.49 8.95 3.28
C ALA A 45 -3.18 9.72 3.02
N ALA A 46 -3.26 10.97 2.52
CA ALA A 46 -2.10 11.84 2.35
C ALA A 46 -1.43 12.18 3.70
N LYS A 47 -2.23 12.37 4.76
CA LYS A 47 -1.73 12.57 6.13
C LYS A 47 -1.17 11.30 6.76
N ALA A 48 -1.61 10.13 6.32
CA ALA A 48 -1.13 8.85 6.84
C ALA A 48 0.19 8.41 6.20
N LEU A 49 0.43 8.76 4.94
CA LEU A 49 1.63 8.40 4.18
C LEU A 49 2.96 8.68 4.88
N PRO A 50 3.18 9.85 5.54
CA PRO A 50 4.40 10.12 6.31
C PRO A 50 4.69 9.04 7.36
N PHE A 51 3.66 8.51 8.03
CA PHE A 51 3.85 7.50 9.08
C PHE A 51 4.36 6.17 8.52
N PHE A 52 4.02 5.83 7.26
CA PHE A 52 4.59 4.67 6.57
C PHE A 52 6.05 4.92 6.18
N LEU A 53 6.36 6.12 5.67
CA LEU A 53 7.74 6.51 5.33
C LEU A 53 8.66 6.51 6.55
N ALA A 54 8.16 7.01 7.69
CA ALA A 54 8.89 7.07 8.95
C ALA A 54 9.29 5.69 9.49
N LYS A 55 8.64 4.62 9.05
CA LYS A 55 8.96 3.25 9.47
C LYS A 55 10.16 2.66 8.76
N VAL A 56 10.51 3.19 7.59
CA VAL A 56 11.66 2.70 6.84
C VAL A 56 12.87 3.58 7.18
N LYS A 57 13.97 2.95 7.61
CA LYS A 57 15.19 3.67 7.95
C LYS A 57 15.79 4.28 6.69
N TRP A 58 15.90 5.60 6.66
CA TRP A 58 16.48 6.33 5.54
C TRP A 58 18.00 6.19 5.56
N GLY A 59 18.53 5.27 4.76
CA GLY A 59 19.99 5.03 4.62
C GLY A 59 20.62 5.67 3.39
N GLY A 60 19.84 6.38 2.56
CA GLY A 60 20.30 6.86 1.24
C GLY A 60 20.18 5.82 0.11
N ASP A 61 19.93 4.56 0.44
CA ASP A 61 19.81 3.48 -0.55
C ASP A 61 18.41 3.36 -1.16
N LEU A 62 18.34 3.12 -2.49
CA LEU A 62 17.11 2.84 -3.24
C LEU A 62 16.38 1.55 -2.79
N LYS A 63 17.04 0.71 -1.97
CA LYS A 63 16.45 -0.51 -1.36
C LYS A 63 15.34 -0.21 -0.34
N LEU A 64 15.12 1.07 -0.01
CA LEU A 64 14.06 1.53 0.88
C LEU A 64 12.67 0.99 0.47
N PHE A 65 12.42 0.90 -0.84
CA PHE A 65 11.09 0.62 -1.34
C PHE A 65 10.68 -0.85 -1.24
N ASP A 66 11.63 -1.78 -1.13
CA ASP A 66 11.34 -3.21 -1.03
C ASP A 66 11.48 -3.74 0.40
N THR A 67 11.74 -2.86 1.37
CA THR A 67 11.93 -3.27 2.76
C THR A 67 10.57 -3.48 3.44
N PRO A 68 10.20 -4.72 3.84
CA PRO A 68 8.95 -4.94 4.52
C PRO A 68 9.01 -4.40 5.95
N PHE A 69 8.02 -3.63 6.34
CA PHE A 69 7.85 -3.10 7.69
C PHE A 69 6.48 -3.49 8.26
N LYS A 70 6.38 -3.43 9.60
CA LYS A 70 5.13 -3.71 10.33
C LYS A 70 4.48 -2.40 10.72
N PHE A 71 3.18 -2.28 10.43
CA PHE A 71 2.38 -1.13 10.86
C PHE A 71 0.95 -1.57 11.16
N SER A 72 0.64 -1.75 12.44
CA SER A 72 -0.67 -2.31 12.80
C SER A 72 -1.77 -1.23 12.86
N CYS A 73 -3.03 -1.60 12.63
CA CYS A 73 -4.14 -0.65 12.85
C CYS A 73 -4.23 -0.17 14.32
N ARG A 74 -3.70 -0.94 15.29
CA ARG A 74 -3.57 -0.49 16.70
C ARG A 74 -2.55 0.63 16.85
N GLU A 75 -1.49 0.59 16.07
CA GLU A 75 -0.47 1.63 16.02
C GLU A 75 -1.01 2.88 15.34
N ALA A 76 -1.74 2.74 14.24
CA ALA A 76 -2.45 3.86 13.60
C ALA A 76 -3.36 4.61 14.60
N LYS A 77 -4.04 3.89 15.50
CA LYS A 77 -4.86 4.49 16.56
C LYS A 77 -4.04 5.36 17.53
N ARG A 78 -2.79 5.00 17.82
CA ARG A 78 -1.89 5.81 18.66
C ARG A 78 -1.49 7.12 17.98
N HIS A 79 -1.50 7.14 16.65
CA HIS A 79 -1.24 8.33 15.83
C HIS A 79 -2.51 9.16 15.54
N GLY A 80 -3.65 8.82 16.16
CA GLY A 80 -4.90 9.59 16.04
C GLY A 80 -5.82 9.15 14.90
N PHE A 81 -5.52 8.07 14.18
CA PHE A 81 -6.42 7.54 13.15
C PHE A 81 -7.49 6.62 13.76
N SER A 82 -8.74 6.75 13.30
CA SER A 82 -9.76 5.73 13.57
C SER A 82 -9.37 4.40 12.93
N TYR A 83 -9.70 3.29 13.60
CA TYR A 83 -9.44 1.95 13.08
C TYR A 83 -10.11 1.74 11.72
N SER A 84 -11.40 2.09 11.59
CA SER A 84 -12.16 1.92 10.35
C SER A 84 -11.57 2.77 9.22
N THR A 85 -11.35 4.05 9.50
CA THR A 85 -10.73 4.98 8.53
C THR A 85 -9.38 4.46 8.05
N PHE A 86 -8.56 3.95 8.96
CA PHE A 86 -7.24 3.46 8.60
C PHE A 86 -7.28 2.16 7.80
N CYS A 87 -7.89 1.11 8.34
CA CYS A 87 -7.84 -0.21 7.69
C CYS A 87 -8.74 -0.29 6.45
N ASP A 88 -9.88 0.41 6.45
CA ASP A 88 -10.93 0.24 5.43
C ASP A 88 -10.88 1.30 4.32
N HIS A 89 -10.27 2.46 4.58
CA HIS A 89 -10.19 3.55 3.59
C HIS A 89 -8.74 3.89 3.21
N ILE A 90 -7.90 4.22 4.20
CA ILE A 90 -6.53 4.69 3.95
C ILE A 90 -5.66 3.61 3.31
N VAL A 91 -5.63 2.40 3.89
CA VAL A 91 -4.79 1.31 3.39
C VAL A 91 -5.18 0.88 1.96
N PRO A 92 -6.47 0.61 1.65
CA PRO A 92 -6.87 0.26 0.29
C PRO A 92 -6.59 1.37 -0.72
N GLU A 93 -6.73 2.64 -0.33
CA GLU A 93 -6.48 3.76 -1.22
C GLU A 93 -4.99 3.94 -1.54
N LEU A 94 -4.12 3.85 -0.52
CA LEU A 94 -2.67 3.87 -0.72
C LEU A 94 -2.20 2.69 -1.57
N GLN A 95 -2.82 1.52 -1.39
CA GLN A 95 -2.53 0.34 -2.20
C GLN A 95 -2.98 0.53 -3.66
N LYS A 96 -4.20 1.05 -3.87
CA LYS A 96 -4.76 1.32 -5.20
C LYS A 96 -3.90 2.29 -6.01
N LYS A 97 -3.38 3.32 -5.35
CA LYS A 97 -2.50 4.33 -5.98
C LYS A 97 -1.03 3.92 -6.05
N GLY A 98 -0.71 2.69 -5.61
CA GLY A 98 0.64 2.15 -5.75
C GLY A 98 1.67 2.76 -4.80
N PHE A 99 1.27 3.31 -3.66
CA PHE A 99 2.21 3.79 -2.62
C PHE A 99 2.70 2.67 -1.72
N ILE A 100 1.84 1.69 -1.45
CA ILE A 100 2.14 0.56 -0.57
C ILE A 100 1.81 -0.78 -1.22
N LEU A 101 2.59 -1.79 -0.91
CA LEU A 101 2.28 -3.19 -1.15
C LEU A 101 1.84 -3.81 0.18
N VAL A 102 0.69 -4.48 0.17
CA VAL A 102 0.15 -5.15 1.36
C VAL A 102 0.64 -6.59 1.34
N GLY A 103 1.39 -6.97 2.38
CA GLY A 103 1.86 -8.34 2.58
C GLY A 103 0.76 -9.29 3.07
N PRO A 104 1.10 -10.56 3.34
CA PRO A 104 0.13 -11.56 3.76
C PRO A 104 -0.59 -11.14 5.05
N LYS A 105 -1.91 -11.37 5.07
CA LYS A 105 -2.77 -11.07 6.22
C LYS A 105 -2.47 -12.04 7.35
N VAL A 106 -2.26 -11.52 8.55
CA VAL A 106 -2.13 -12.33 9.77
C VAL A 106 -3.44 -12.20 10.54
N LYS A 107 -4.13 -13.33 10.79
CA LYS A 107 -5.46 -13.36 11.43
C LYS A 107 -6.49 -12.48 10.71
N GLY A 108 -6.50 -12.52 9.37
CA GLY A 108 -7.41 -11.75 8.53
C GLY A 108 -7.10 -10.25 8.41
N LYS A 109 -6.04 -9.75 9.07
CA LYS A 109 -5.69 -8.33 9.07
C LYS A 109 -4.31 -8.08 8.43
N PRO A 110 -4.16 -7.04 7.60
CA PRO A 110 -2.85 -6.66 7.08
C PRO A 110 -2.01 -6.06 8.21
N ASN A 111 -0.79 -6.58 8.37
CA ASN A 111 0.15 -6.11 9.38
C ASN A 111 1.57 -5.92 8.84
N ARG A 112 1.79 -6.27 7.56
CA ARG A 112 3.06 -6.12 6.87
C ARG A 112 2.82 -5.31 5.61
N TYR A 113 3.67 -4.33 5.40
CA TYR A 113 3.60 -3.43 4.26
C TYR A 113 5.01 -3.27 3.72
N ALA A 114 5.12 -3.03 2.42
CA ALA A 114 6.32 -2.47 1.81
C ALA A 114 5.91 -1.18 1.09
N LEU A 115 6.85 -0.26 0.90
CA LEU A 115 6.62 0.85 0.01
C LEU A 115 6.59 0.33 -1.44
N SER A 116 6.19 1.16 -2.37
CA SER A 116 6.24 0.79 -3.79
C SER A 116 6.63 1.99 -4.61
N PHE A 117 7.15 1.75 -5.81
CA PHE A 117 7.37 2.77 -6.82
C PHE A 117 6.22 2.88 -7.82
N LYS A 118 5.16 2.06 -7.68
CA LYS A 118 4.03 2.03 -8.62
C LYS A 118 3.32 3.38 -8.76
N TRP A 119 3.30 4.18 -7.70
CA TRP A 119 2.76 5.55 -7.72
C TRP A 119 3.42 6.47 -8.77
N PHE A 120 4.65 6.16 -9.20
CA PHE A 120 5.35 6.94 -10.23
C PHE A 120 4.71 6.78 -11.62
N PHE A 121 4.10 5.61 -11.88
CA PHE A 121 3.47 5.27 -13.16
C PHE A 121 1.95 5.48 -13.17
N TYR A 122 1.39 5.92 -12.05
CA TYR A 122 -0.04 6.08 -11.90
C TYR A 122 -0.61 7.12 -12.87
N GLY A 123 -1.53 6.69 -13.74
CA GLY A 123 -2.10 7.54 -14.79
C GLY A 123 -1.26 7.65 -16.06
N SER A 124 -0.12 6.96 -16.13
CA SER A 124 0.60 6.77 -17.40
C SER A 124 -0.04 5.63 -18.20
N PRO A 125 -0.08 5.72 -19.55
CA PRO A 125 -0.67 4.68 -20.40
C PRO A 125 0.06 3.32 -20.34
N GLU A 126 1.25 3.27 -19.75
CA GLU A 126 2.00 2.03 -19.46
C GLU A 126 1.46 1.23 -18.27
N GLU A 127 0.44 1.71 -17.56
CA GLU A 127 -0.21 1.01 -16.44
C GLU A 127 -1.07 -0.18 -16.91
N LYS A 128 -0.68 -0.88 -17.99
CA LYS A 128 -1.33 -2.12 -18.39
C LYS A 128 -1.06 -3.17 -17.30
N PRO A 129 -2.10 -3.74 -16.68
CA PRO A 129 -1.93 -4.93 -15.88
C PRO A 129 -1.33 -6.00 -16.80
N GLN A 130 -0.24 -6.62 -16.36
CA GLN A 130 0.15 -7.92 -16.89
C GLN A 130 -0.99 -8.88 -16.52
N VAL A 131 -2.03 -8.90 -17.36
CA VAL A 131 -2.90 -10.04 -17.51
C VAL A 131 -1.96 -11.16 -17.93
N ALA A 132 -1.86 -12.18 -17.09
CA ALA A 132 -1.18 -13.40 -17.45
C ALA A 132 -1.78 -13.86 -18.79
N ASP A 133 -0.94 -13.94 -19.81
CA ASP A 133 -1.26 -14.68 -21.02
C ASP A 133 -1.42 -16.14 -20.61
N ASP A 134 -2.64 -16.54 -20.26
CA ASP A 134 -3.08 -17.93 -20.35
C ASP A 134 -3.04 -18.31 -21.84
N THR A 135 -1.84 -18.62 -22.33
CA THR A 135 -1.70 -19.43 -23.53
C THR A 135 -1.87 -20.88 -23.08
N PRO A 136 -3.00 -21.55 -23.34
CA PRO A 136 -3.00 -23.00 -23.36
C PRO A 136 -2.18 -23.38 -24.60
N SER A 137 -0.87 -23.55 -24.40
CA SER A 137 0.00 -24.20 -25.37
C SER A 137 -0.48 -25.64 -25.44
N GLY A 138 -1.44 -25.88 -26.34
CA GLY A 138 -1.83 -27.21 -26.75
C GLY A 138 -0.57 -27.93 -27.18
N LEU A 139 -0.32 -29.07 -26.53
CA LEU A 139 0.44 -30.18 -27.10
C LEU A 139 0.04 -30.33 -28.57
N PRO A 140 1.04 -30.47 -29.45
CA PRO A 140 1.01 -31.65 -30.29
C PRO A 140 2.12 -32.61 -29.87
N ASP A 141 1.69 -33.77 -29.36
CA ASP A 141 2.41 -35.02 -29.52
C ASP A 141 2.85 -35.17 -30.98
N LEU A 142 4.16 -35.33 -31.20
CA LEU A 142 4.69 -36.04 -32.35
C LEU A 142 6.01 -36.69 -31.93
N GLU A 143 5.87 -37.87 -31.32
CA GLU A 143 6.76 -38.97 -31.63
C GLU A 143 6.87 -39.08 -33.17
N LYS A 144 8.07 -38.93 -33.71
CA LYS A 144 8.56 -39.76 -34.82
C LYS A 144 10.04 -39.49 -35.11
N GLN A 145 10.81 -40.54 -34.89
CA GLN A 145 11.79 -41.14 -35.81
C GLN A 145 12.97 -40.25 -36.24
N GLU A 146 14.17 -40.54 -35.73
CA GLU A 146 15.13 -41.49 -36.31
C GLU A 146 15.87 -40.91 -37.53
N GLN A 147 17.20 -41.07 -37.45
CA GLN A 147 18.14 -41.25 -38.55
C GLN A 147 18.80 -40.04 -39.22
N GLU A 148 20.13 -40.16 -39.22
CA GLU A 148 21.04 -39.85 -40.34
C GLU A 148 21.46 -38.39 -40.56
N LYS A 149 22.58 -38.00 -39.96
CA LYS A 149 23.90 -38.18 -40.61
C LYS A 149 24.99 -37.49 -39.79
N GLU A 150 25.88 -38.32 -39.26
CA GLU A 150 27.28 -37.96 -39.10
C GLU A 150 27.82 -37.50 -40.46
N MET A 151 28.49 -36.34 -40.51
CA MET A 151 29.57 -36.14 -41.47
C MET A 151 30.74 -35.45 -40.77
N PRO A 152 31.95 -36.04 -40.87
CA PRO A 152 33.17 -35.50 -40.30
C PRO A 152 33.75 -34.40 -41.21
N PHE A 153 34.49 -33.49 -40.59
CA PHE A 153 35.58 -32.76 -41.23
C PHE A 153 36.87 -33.05 -40.45
#